data_AF-A0A0F8B043-F1
#
_entry.id   AF-A0A0F8B043-F1
#
_cell.length_a   1.000
_cell.length_b   1.000
_cell.length_c   1.000
_cell.angle_alpha   90.00
_cell.angle_beta   90.00
_cell.angle_gamma   90.00
#
_symmetry.space_group_name_H-M   'P 1'
#
loop_
_entity.id
_entity.type
_entity.pdbx_description
1 polymer ?
#
loop_
_entity_poly.entity_id
_entity_poly.type
_entity_poly.pdbx_seq_one_letter_code
_entity_poly.pdbx_strand_id
1 'polypeptide(L)'
;VKELGAVVYNCSCLAADLGKIFEAYWFLGESQSIPSPWPSSFSTYYNKDTPLQLPLNNTPSSVYLSSSPPSFCAAGRTPDLQSILSVMEDARSFIYIAVMNYLPTMEFSRPKRYWADIDTQLRRMAYERRVKVRLLISCWASTQPVMFPFLKSLASVYDHKSKLDIQVRLFVVPATSKQKEIPFARVNHNKYMVTDKIAYIGTSNWSGDYFVSTAGSALVVNQTASQSPEPTVQSQLREVFERDWNSDYSKPLTQNSDLKDLC
;
A
#
# COMPACT_ATOMS: atom_id res chain seq x y z
N VAL A 1 -7.01 16.87 -4.40
CA VAL A 1 -6.31 15.60 -4.14
C VAL A 1 -7.37 14.52 -3.96
N LYS A 2 -7.14 13.30 -4.43
CA LYS A 2 -7.99 12.14 -4.11
C LYS A 2 -7.26 11.28 -3.09
N GLU A 3 -7.91 11.02 -1.95
CA GLU A 3 -7.39 10.20 -0.85
C GLU A 3 -8.31 9.01 -0.59
N LEU A 4 -7.81 8.06 0.19
CA LEU A 4 -8.58 6.96 0.76
C LEU A 4 -8.30 6.92 2.26
N GLY A 5 -9.33 6.75 3.07
CA GLY A 5 -9.21 6.55 4.51
C GLY A 5 -10.18 5.47 4.99
N ALA A 6 -9.93 5.00 6.21
CA ALA A 6 -10.84 4.13 6.94
C ALA A 6 -11.30 4.85 8.21
N VAL A 7 -12.55 4.62 8.60
CA VAL A 7 -13.08 5.07 9.88
C VAL A 7 -13.63 3.87 10.64
N VAL A 8 -13.27 3.76 11.91
CA VAL A 8 -13.70 2.68 12.80
C VAL A 8 -14.33 3.31 14.03
N TYR A 9 -15.57 2.95 14.31
CA TYR A 9 -16.34 3.48 15.43
C TYR A 9 -16.40 2.47 16.57
N ASN A 10 -16.50 2.97 17.81
CA ASN A 10 -16.73 2.18 19.03
C ASN A 10 -15.73 1.03 19.24
N CYS A 11 -14.48 1.22 18.83
CA CYS A 11 -13.44 0.20 18.89
C CYS A 11 -12.26 0.68 19.76
N SER A 12 -12.45 0.66 21.08
CA SER A 12 -11.45 1.15 22.04
C SER A 12 -10.13 0.36 21.97
N CYS A 13 -10.20 -0.95 21.70
CA CYS A 13 -9.01 -1.81 21.58
C CYS A 13 -8.12 -1.42 20.39
N LEU A 14 -8.68 -1.20 19.20
CA LEU A 14 -7.91 -0.77 18.03
C LEU A 14 -7.42 0.68 18.18
N ALA A 15 -8.25 1.56 18.75
CA ALA A 15 -7.86 2.94 19.04
C ALA A 15 -6.68 3.01 20.02
N ALA A 16 -6.71 2.21 21.10
CA ALA A 16 -5.61 2.13 22.05
C ALA A 16 -4.33 1.57 21.41
N ASP A 17 -4.46 0.58 20.52
CA ASP A 17 -3.31 0.01 19.81
C ASP A 17 -2.68 0.99 18.81
N LEU A 18 -3.51 1.74 18.07
CA LEU A 18 -3.05 2.83 17.20
C LEU A 18 -2.43 3.97 18.02
N GLY A 19 -3.00 4.28 19.17
CA GLY A 19 -2.50 5.29 20.10
C GLY A 19 -1.04 5.05 20.46
N LYS A 20 -0.62 3.80 20.69
CA LYS A 20 0.79 3.46 20.95
C LYS A 20 1.75 3.91 19.85
N ILE A 21 1.33 3.86 18.58
CA ILE A 21 2.15 4.32 17.44
C ILE A 21 2.31 5.85 17.51
N PHE A 22 1.23 6.59 17.74
CA PHE A 22 1.27 8.04 17.82
C PHE A 22 2.00 8.56 19.06
N GLU A 23 1.80 7.92 20.22
CA GLU A 23 2.53 8.25 21.45
C GLU A 23 4.03 7.98 21.30
N ALA A 24 4.43 6.95 20.53
CA ALA A 24 5.83 6.73 20.21
C ALA A 24 6.41 7.89 19.39
N TYR A 25 5.63 8.48 18.47
CA TYR A 25 6.06 9.67 17.72
C TYR A 25 6.20 10.89 18.63
N TRP A 26 5.27 11.09 19.56
CA TRP A 26 5.35 12.19 20.54
C TRP A 26 6.58 12.04 21.44
N PHE A 27 6.81 10.83 21.96
CA PHE A 27 7.99 10.49 22.76
C PHE A 27 9.29 10.78 22.01
N LEU A 28 9.36 10.44 20.72
CA LEU A 28 10.54 10.74 19.89
C LEU A 28 10.71 12.23 19.60
N GLY A 29 9.63 13.01 19.56
CA GLY A 29 9.69 14.46 19.42
C GLY A 29 10.45 15.15 20.56
N GLU A 30 10.47 14.53 21.74
CA GLU A 30 11.18 15.01 22.93
C GLU A 30 12.51 14.27 23.19
N SER A 31 12.78 13.18 22.47
CA SER A 31 13.95 12.32 22.67
C SER A 31 15.11 12.67 21.75
N GLN A 32 16.35 12.48 22.23
CA GLN A 32 17.57 12.69 21.42
C GLN A 32 17.97 11.46 20.59
N SER A 33 17.38 10.28 20.87
CA SER A 33 17.69 9.03 20.17
C SER A 33 16.48 8.09 20.17
N ILE A 34 16.49 7.12 19.26
CA ILE A 34 15.47 6.06 19.21
C ILE A 34 15.80 5.04 20.30
N PRO A 35 14.87 4.75 21.24
CA PRO A 35 15.13 3.80 22.32
C PRO A 35 15.30 2.38 21.78
N SER A 36 16.24 1.63 22.38
CA SER A 36 16.44 0.22 22.08
C SER A 36 16.84 -0.53 23.36
N PRO A 37 15.97 -1.39 23.92
CA PRO A 37 14.60 -1.65 23.48
C PRO A 37 13.65 -0.46 23.72
N TRP A 38 12.54 -0.42 22.99
CA TRP A 38 11.44 0.49 23.29
C TRP A 38 10.80 0.20 24.65
N PRO A 39 10.32 1.22 25.40
CA PRO A 39 9.53 1.00 26.61
C PRO A 39 8.31 0.10 26.35
N SER A 40 7.99 -0.75 27.33
CA SER A 40 6.91 -1.75 27.19
C SER A 40 5.52 -1.13 26.99
N SER A 41 5.32 0.13 27.40
CA SER A 41 4.09 0.90 27.16
C SER A 41 3.72 1.01 25.68
N PHE A 42 4.70 0.99 24.78
CA PHE A 42 4.50 1.06 23.32
C PHE A 42 4.34 -0.32 22.68
N SER A 43 4.56 -1.41 23.42
CA SER A 43 4.51 -2.78 22.89
C SER A 43 3.08 -3.23 22.60
N THR A 44 2.91 -4.17 21.68
CA THR A 44 1.59 -4.73 21.33
C THR A 44 1.61 -6.24 21.21
N TYR A 45 0.47 -6.87 21.51
CA TYR A 45 0.23 -8.28 21.22
C TYR A 45 -0.36 -8.50 19.83
N TYR A 46 -0.77 -7.43 19.14
CA TYR A 46 -1.49 -7.51 17.87
C TYR A 46 -0.54 -7.31 16.69
N ASN A 47 -0.44 -8.34 15.85
CA ASN A 47 0.48 -8.37 14.72
C ASN A 47 -0.02 -9.33 13.64
N LYS A 48 0.77 -9.54 12.58
CA LYS A 48 0.39 -10.45 11.48
C LYS A 48 0.13 -11.90 11.90
N ASP A 49 0.77 -12.38 12.97
CA ASP A 49 0.68 -13.76 13.47
C ASP A 49 -0.40 -13.91 14.55
N THR A 50 -0.58 -12.88 15.38
CA THR A 50 -1.62 -12.80 16.41
C THR A 50 -2.49 -11.55 16.23
N PRO A 51 -3.30 -11.47 15.14
CA PRO A 51 -4.12 -10.29 14.88
C PRO A 51 -5.24 -10.15 15.91
N LEU A 52 -5.63 -8.91 16.19
CA LEU A 52 -6.77 -8.59 17.04
C LEU A 52 -8.06 -9.10 16.39
N GLN A 53 -8.77 -9.99 17.08
CA GLN A 53 -10.05 -10.53 16.64
C GLN A 53 -11.18 -9.63 17.15
N LEU A 54 -11.93 -9.02 16.23
CA LEU A 54 -13.09 -8.20 16.56
C LEU A 54 -14.06 -8.13 15.38
N PRO A 55 -15.34 -7.80 15.61
CA PRO A 55 -16.25 -7.53 14.50
C PRO A 55 -16.05 -6.11 13.94
N LEU A 56 -15.94 -5.99 12.62
CA LEU A 56 -16.08 -4.71 11.88
C LEU A 56 -17.36 -4.80 11.05
N ASN A 57 -18.31 -3.88 11.21
CA ASN A 57 -19.63 -3.94 10.56
C ASN A 57 -20.34 -5.30 10.76
N ASN A 58 -20.39 -5.77 12.01
CA ASN A 58 -20.92 -7.09 12.39
C ASN A 58 -20.24 -8.29 11.73
N THR A 59 -19.13 -8.07 11.02
CA THR A 59 -18.37 -9.12 10.34
C THR A 59 -17.16 -9.51 11.19
N PRO A 60 -17.01 -10.79 11.59
CA PRO A 60 -15.80 -11.28 12.25
C PRO A 60 -14.55 -10.92 11.44
N SER A 61 -13.62 -10.22 12.08
CA SER A 61 -12.44 -9.65 11.43
C SER A 61 -11.18 -9.94 12.24
N SER A 62 -10.10 -10.26 11.54
CA SER A 62 -8.75 -10.25 12.08
C SER A 62 -8.07 -8.96 11.63
N VAL A 63 -7.69 -8.13 12.58
CA VAL A 63 -7.18 -6.77 12.33
C VAL A 63 -5.85 -6.59 13.03
N TYR A 64 -4.90 -5.93 12.37
CA TYR A 64 -3.71 -5.43 13.05
C TYR A 64 -3.21 -4.16 12.37
N LEU A 65 -2.34 -3.45 13.08
CA LEU A 65 -1.67 -2.26 12.56
C LEU A 65 -0.19 -2.56 12.38
N SER A 66 0.39 -2.10 11.27
CA SER A 66 1.84 -2.10 11.06
C SER A 66 2.42 -0.70 11.10
N SER A 67 3.74 -0.63 11.29
CA SER A 67 4.47 0.63 11.39
C SER A 67 5.79 0.59 10.64
N SER A 68 6.21 1.76 10.19
CA SER A 68 7.50 2.01 9.57
C SER A 68 8.16 3.20 10.26
N PRO A 69 9.50 3.29 10.30
CA PRO A 69 10.46 2.25 9.94
C PRO A 69 10.52 1.12 11.00
N PRO A 70 11.25 0.01 10.73
CA PRO A 70 11.49 -1.04 11.73
C PRO A 70 12.05 -0.53 13.06
N SER A 71 12.86 0.54 13.03
CA SER A 71 13.38 1.17 14.26
C SER A 71 12.28 1.83 15.11
N PHE A 72 11.11 2.14 14.54
CA PHE A 72 9.95 2.68 15.25
C PHE A 72 8.95 1.58 15.67
N CYS A 73 9.26 0.31 15.36
CA CYS A 73 8.44 -0.81 15.80
C CYS A 73 8.85 -1.24 17.21
N ALA A 74 8.06 -0.83 18.21
CA ALA A 74 8.14 -1.40 19.55
C ALA A 74 7.83 -2.91 19.54
N ALA A 75 8.17 -3.61 20.63
CA ALA A 75 8.06 -5.06 20.69
C ALA A 75 6.66 -5.55 20.31
N GLY A 76 6.64 -6.56 19.42
CA GLY A 76 5.42 -7.17 18.89
C GLY A 76 4.79 -6.45 17.69
N ARG A 77 5.14 -5.20 17.36
CA ARG A 77 4.59 -4.51 16.18
C ARG A 77 5.18 -5.09 14.89
N THR A 78 4.34 -5.42 13.91
CA THR A 78 4.81 -5.83 12.58
C THR A 78 5.37 -4.64 11.78
N PRO A 79 6.61 -4.73 11.25
CA PRO A 79 7.12 -3.75 10.29
C PRO A 79 6.29 -3.71 9.01
N ASP A 80 6.05 -2.51 8.48
CA ASP A 80 5.10 -2.27 7.39
C ASP A 80 5.43 -3.01 6.10
N LEU A 81 6.71 -3.07 5.73
CA LEU A 81 7.19 -3.87 4.61
C LEU A 81 6.86 -5.36 4.79
N GLN A 82 7.02 -5.89 6.01
CA GLN A 82 6.71 -7.28 6.30
C GLN A 82 5.21 -7.55 6.13
N SER A 83 4.34 -6.61 6.54
CA SER A 83 2.90 -6.69 6.28
C SER A 83 2.62 -6.77 4.78
N ILE A 84 3.15 -5.85 3.97
CA ILE A 84 2.94 -5.83 2.52
C ILE A 84 3.34 -7.16 1.87
N LEU A 85 4.54 -7.65 2.17
CA LEU A 85 5.05 -8.90 1.60
C LEU A 85 4.21 -10.10 2.04
N SER A 86 3.80 -10.16 3.32
CA SER A 86 2.98 -11.26 3.84
C SER A 86 1.56 -11.26 3.24
N VAL A 87 0.96 -10.09 3.03
CA VAL A 87 -0.35 -9.97 2.38
C VAL A 87 -0.28 -10.41 0.92
N MET A 88 0.80 -10.10 0.20
CA MET A 88 1.02 -10.61 -1.16
C MET A 88 1.19 -12.12 -1.18
N GLU A 89 1.96 -12.69 -0.26
CA GLU A 89 2.20 -14.13 -0.19
C GLU A 89 0.91 -14.93 0.14
N ASP A 90 0.00 -14.37 0.95
CA ASP A 90 -1.27 -15.04 1.28
C ASP A 90 -2.31 -15.00 0.14
N ALA A 91 -2.16 -14.09 -0.83
CA ALA A 91 -3.07 -13.94 -1.96
C ALA A 91 -3.14 -15.23 -2.81
N ARG A 92 -4.34 -15.59 -3.28
CA ARG A 92 -4.53 -16.80 -4.10
C ARG A 92 -5.03 -16.53 -5.51
N SER A 93 -5.71 -15.41 -5.73
CA SER A 93 -6.28 -15.13 -7.05
C SER A 93 -5.90 -13.76 -7.61
N PHE A 94 -5.85 -12.73 -6.78
CA PHE A 94 -5.44 -11.40 -7.25
C PHE A 94 -4.74 -10.57 -6.18
N ILE A 95 -3.91 -9.64 -6.66
CA ILE A 95 -3.28 -8.55 -5.91
C ILE A 95 -3.53 -7.26 -6.69
N TYR A 96 -4.31 -6.35 -6.13
CA TYR A 96 -4.62 -5.06 -6.71
C TYR A 96 -4.04 -3.95 -5.84
N ILE A 97 -3.28 -3.04 -6.44
CA ILE A 97 -2.49 -2.03 -5.73
C ILE A 97 -2.77 -0.68 -6.36
N ALA A 98 -3.13 0.30 -5.53
CA ALA A 98 -3.21 1.70 -5.95
C ALA A 98 -2.32 2.56 -5.04
N VAL A 99 -1.30 3.18 -5.65
CA VAL A 99 -0.32 4.01 -4.95
C VAL A 99 0.02 5.25 -5.77
N MET A 100 0.41 6.33 -5.10
CA MET A 100 0.89 7.52 -5.81
C MET A 100 2.21 7.25 -6.53
N ASN A 101 3.24 6.82 -5.80
CA ASN A 101 4.55 6.50 -6.35
C ASN A 101 4.89 5.02 -6.14
N TYR A 102 5.44 4.39 -7.20
CA TYR A 102 6.03 3.06 -7.16
C TYR A 102 7.45 3.13 -7.72
N LEU A 103 8.46 2.92 -6.88
CA LEU A 103 9.86 2.97 -7.27
C LEU A 103 10.63 1.87 -6.52
N PRO A 104 11.15 0.84 -7.19
CA PRO A 104 11.98 -0.19 -6.55
C PRO A 104 13.41 0.33 -6.31
N THR A 105 13.51 1.49 -5.68
CA THR A 105 14.74 2.21 -5.39
C THR A 105 14.62 2.96 -4.08
N MET A 106 15.76 3.37 -3.55
CA MET A 106 15.87 4.32 -2.44
C MET A 106 15.96 5.74 -3.03
N GLU A 107 14.79 6.37 -3.19
CA GLU A 107 14.54 7.70 -3.75
C GLU A 107 15.40 8.81 -3.13
N PHE A 108 15.57 8.80 -1.80
CA PHE A 108 16.24 9.88 -1.07
C PHE A 108 17.69 9.55 -0.70
N SER A 109 18.16 8.36 -1.04
CA SER A 109 19.53 7.92 -0.76
C SER A 109 20.57 8.54 -1.70
N ARG A 110 21.76 8.84 -1.14
CA ARG A 110 22.96 9.19 -1.90
C ARG A 110 24.13 8.33 -1.41
N PRO A 111 24.75 7.48 -2.27
CA PRO A 111 24.41 7.23 -3.67
C PRO A 111 23.04 6.56 -3.84
N LYS A 112 22.43 6.68 -5.03
CA LYS A 112 21.15 6.02 -5.34
C LYS A 112 21.30 4.50 -5.23
N ARG A 113 20.31 3.83 -4.63
CA ARG A 113 20.32 2.37 -4.45
C ARG A 113 19.08 1.72 -5.06
N TYR A 114 19.27 0.55 -5.65
CA TYR A 114 18.17 -0.33 -6.03
C TYR A 114 17.62 -1.05 -4.79
N TRP A 115 16.30 -1.21 -4.72
CA TRP A 115 15.61 -1.84 -3.60
C TRP A 115 14.44 -2.67 -4.14
N ALA A 116 14.60 -3.99 -4.15
CA ALA A 116 13.83 -4.88 -5.01
C ALA A 116 12.65 -5.58 -4.33
N ASP A 117 12.48 -5.42 -3.02
CA ASP A 117 11.69 -6.35 -2.20
C ASP A 117 10.25 -6.51 -2.70
N ILE A 118 9.54 -5.39 -2.91
CA ILE A 118 8.18 -5.40 -3.45
C ILE A 118 8.16 -5.86 -4.92
N ASP A 119 9.08 -5.38 -5.76
CA ASP A 119 9.12 -5.71 -7.19
C ASP A 119 9.32 -7.21 -7.42
N THR A 120 10.23 -7.80 -6.64
CA THR A 120 10.54 -9.22 -6.64
C THR A 120 9.33 -10.02 -6.18
N GLN A 121 8.65 -9.61 -5.12
CA GLN A 121 7.47 -10.30 -4.63
C GLN A 121 6.31 -10.26 -5.64
N LEU A 122 6.07 -9.14 -6.31
CA LEU A 122 5.04 -9.04 -7.36
C LEU A 122 5.32 -10.01 -8.52
N ARG A 123 6.56 -10.03 -9.01
CA ARG A 123 6.98 -10.95 -10.08
C ARG A 123 6.87 -12.41 -9.64
N ARG A 124 7.25 -12.71 -8.41
CA ARG A 124 7.16 -14.04 -7.82
C ARG A 124 5.70 -14.52 -7.74
N MET A 125 4.78 -13.69 -7.24
CA MET A 125 3.36 -14.05 -7.15
C MET A 125 2.74 -14.30 -8.52
N ALA A 126 3.08 -13.48 -9.52
CA ALA A 126 2.61 -13.70 -10.88
C ALA A 126 3.19 -14.98 -11.51
N TYR A 127 4.48 -15.26 -11.31
CA TYR A 127 5.17 -16.38 -11.94
C TYR A 127 4.94 -17.72 -11.23
N GLU A 128 5.17 -17.79 -9.92
CA GLU A 128 5.10 -19.05 -9.16
C GLU A 128 3.67 -19.44 -8.82
N ARG A 129 2.81 -18.44 -8.51
CA ARG A 129 1.44 -18.67 -8.01
C ARG A 129 0.36 -18.38 -9.05
N ARG A 130 0.70 -17.78 -10.19
CA ARG A 130 -0.26 -17.36 -11.23
C ARG A 130 -1.32 -16.41 -10.70
N VAL A 131 -0.97 -15.62 -9.67
CA VAL A 131 -1.83 -14.58 -9.11
C VAL A 131 -1.88 -13.41 -10.08
N LYS A 132 -3.09 -12.89 -10.34
CA LYS A 132 -3.29 -11.70 -11.17
C LYS A 132 -2.84 -10.46 -10.42
N VAL A 133 -1.95 -9.67 -11.00
CA VAL A 133 -1.47 -8.42 -10.42
C VAL A 133 -1.97 -7.23 -11.23
N ARG A 134 -2.60 -6.26 -10.57
CA ARG A 134 -2.99 -4.98 -11.18
C ARG A 134 -2.41 -3.82 -10.38
N LEU A 135 -1.66 -2.96 -11.05
CA LEU A 135 -1.01 -1.78 -10.49
C LEU A 135 -1.65 -0.53 -11.08
N LEU A 136 -2.27 0.28 -10.24
CA LEU A 136 -2.86 1.57 -10.59
C LEU A 136 -2.03 2.69 -9.98
N ILE A 137 -1.15 3.30 -10.78
CA ILE A 137 -0.13 4.23 -10.29
C ILE A 137 -0.49 5.66 -10.65
N SER A 138 -0.45 6.60 -9.71
CA SER A 138 -0.75 8.00 -10.03
C SER A 138 0.28 8.58 -11.01
N CYS A 139 -0.23 9.28 -12.02
CA CYS A 139 0.57 10.18 -12.85
C CYS A 139 0.08 11.61 -12.61
N TRP A 140 1.03 12.50 -12.33
CA TRP A 140 0.81 13.91 -11.99
C TRP A 140 2.10 14.72 -12.18
N ALA A 141 2.04 16.04 -12.00
CA ALA A 141 3.12 16.97 -12.33
C ALA A 141 4.47 16.70 -11.62
N SER A 142 4.46 16.05 -10.44
CA SER A 142 5.69 15.70 -9.71
C SER A 142 6.10 14.23 -9.86
N THR A 143 5.55 13.53 -10.85
CA THR A 143 5.92 12.13 -11.14
C THR A 143 7.36 12.06 -11.61
N GLN A 144 8.16 11.19 -10.99
CA GLN A 144 9.54 11.02 -11.41
C GLN A 144 9.65 10.22 -12.72
N PRO A 145 10.37 10.72 -13.75
CA PRO A 145 10.53 10.00 -15.02
C PRO A 145 11.14 8.59 -14.88
N VAL A 146 11.99 8.37 -13.86
CA VAL A 146 12.62 7.06 -13.61
C VAL A 146 11.63 5.98 -13.19
N MET A 147 10.41 6.35 -12.79
CA MET A 147 9.35 5.40 -12.46
C MET A 147 8.90 4.59 -13.68
N PHE A 148 8.81 5.22 -14.86
CA PHE A 148 8.21 4.60 -16.03
C PHE A 148 8.96 3.38 -16.57
N PRO A 149 10.31 3.36 -16.64
CA PRO A 149 11.05 2.15 -17.01
C PRO A 149 10.72 0.93 -16.13
N PHE A 150 10.60 1.12 -14.80
CA PHE A 150 10.23 0.03 -13.89
C PHE A 150 8.79 -0.43 -14.09
N LEU A 151 7.85 0.50 -14.24
CA LEU A 151 6.46 0.17 -14.52
C LEU A 151 6.28 -0.55 -15.87
N LYS A 152 6.99 -0.10 -16.91
CA LYS A 152 7.02 -0.79 -18.22
C LYS A 152 7.59 -2.20 -18.06
N SER A 153 8.67 -2.38 -17.31
CA SER A 153 9.27 -3.69 -17.03
C SER A 153 8.31 -4.67 -16.33
N LEU A 154 7.45 -4.18 -15.43
CA LEU A 154 6.38 -4.99 -14.84
C LEU A 154 5.30 -5.31 -15.87
N ALA A 155 4.86 -4.32 -16.64
CA ALA A 155 3.84 -4.50 -17.67
C ALA A 155 4.26 -5.50 -18.77
N SER A 156 5.55 -5.61 -19.09
CA SER A 156 6.05 -6.62 -20.05
C SER A 156 5.96 -8.06 -19.57
N VAL A 157 5.69 -8.30 -18.28
CA VAL A 157 5.47 -9.66 -17.76
C VAL A 157 4.13 -10.22 -18.22
N TYR A 158 3.17 -9.37 -18.59
CA TYR A 158 1.89 -9.82 -19.13
C TYR A 158 2.09 -10.66 -20.40
N ASP A 159 1.76 -11.94 -20.30
CA ASP A 159 1.73 -12.88 -21.42
C ASP A 159 0.63 -13.92 -21.20
N HIS A 160 -0.41 -13.83 -22.01
CA HIS A 160 -1.55 -14.75 -21.97
C HIS A 160 -1.13 -16.20 -22.25
N LYS A 161 -0.14 -16.44 -23.12
CA LYS A 161 0.29 -17.80 -23.47
C LYS A 161 0.94 -18.50 -22.29
N SER A 162 1.78 -17.79 -21.56
CA SER A 162 2.45 -18.29 -20.34
C SER A 162 1.61 -18.12 -19.07
N LYS A 163 0.35 -17.66 -19.18
CA LYS A 163 -0.54 -17.38 -18.05
C LYS A 163 0.08 -16.43 -17.01
N LEU A 164 0.79 -15.42 -17.49
CA LEU A 164 1.37 -14.36 -16.67
C LEU A 164 0.51 -13.12 -16.79
N ASP A 165 0.09 -12.55 -15.67
CA ASP A 165 -0.89 -11.45 -15.64
C ASP A 165 -0.46 -10.35 -14.67
N ILE A 166 0.50 -9.51 -15.11
CA ILE A 166 0.84 -8.25 -14.45
C ILE A 166 0.41 -7.09 -15.34
N GLN A 167 -0.62 -6.36 -14.93
CA GLN A 167 -1.14 -5.22 -15.66
C GLN A 167 -0.82 -3.93 -14.93
N VAL A 168 -0.38 -2.91 -15.67
CA VAL A 168 -0.08 -1.59 -15.13
C VAL A 168 -0.94 -0.55 -15.82
N ARG A 169 -1.57 0.32 -15.04
CA ARG A 169 -2.29 1.50 -15.53
C ARG A 169 -1.80 2.75 -14.79
N LEU A 170 -1.74 3.85 -15.52
CA LEU A 170 -1.52 5.18 -14.97
C LEU A 170 -2.87 5.81 -14.66
N PHE A 171 -3.01 6.39 -13.47
CA PHE A 171 -4.19 7.14 -13.05
C PHE A 171 -3.92 8.63 -13.14
N VAL A 172 -4.61 9.32 -14.05
CA VAL A 172 -4.42 10.74 -14.32
C VAL A 172 -5.69 11.48 -13.94
N VAL A 173 -5.58 12.38 -12.98
CA VAL A 173 -6.70 13.26 -12.62
C VAL A 173 -6.74 14.41 -13.65
N PRO A 174 -7.82 14.58 -14.43
CA PRO A 174 -7.90 15.64 -15.44
C PRO A 174 -7.72 17.02 -14.82
N ALA A 175 -7.14 17.97 -15.55
CA ALA A 175 -6.90 19.32 -15.04
C ALA A 175 -7.01 20.35 -16.16
N THR A 176 -7.72 21.46 -15.92
CA THR A 176 -7.66 22.65 -16.77
C THR A 176 -6.31 23.35 -16.62
N SER A 177 -5.92 24.23 -17.55
CA SER A 177 -4.65 24.99 -17.48
C SER A 177 -4.51 25.72 -16.13
N LYS A 178 -5.56 26.40 -15.68
CA LYS A 178 -5.60 27.08 -14.38
C LYS A 178 -5.46 26.13 -13.19
N GLN A 179 -5.99 24.91 -13.28
CA GLN A 179 -5.85 23.91 -12.21
C GLN A 179 -4.44 23.32 -12.15
N LYS A 180 -3.73 23.23 -13.29
CA LYS A 180 -2.34 22.75 -13.34
C LYS A 180 -1.36 23.69 -12.64
N GLU A 181 -1.70 24.96 -12.54
CA GLU A 181 -0.90 25.97 -11.83
C GLU A 181 -0.94 25.79 -10.30
N ILE A 182 -1.89 25.03 -9.76
CA ILE A 182 -2.00 24.79 -8.31
C ILE A 182 -1.00 23.69 -7.92
N PRO A 183 0.05 23.99 -7.14
CA PRO A 183 1.04 23.00 -6.73
C PRO A 183 0.39 21.88 -5.91
N PHE A 184 0.87 20.65 -6.10
CA PHE A 184 0.43 19.46 -5.35
C PHE A 184 -1.07 19.13 -5.45
N ALA A 185 -1.77 19.71 -6.42
CA ALA A 185 -3.14 19.38 -6.74
C ALA A 185 -3.23 18.29 -7.82
N ARG A 186 -4.47 17.85 -8.10
CA ARG A 186 -4.82 16.92 -9.20
C ARG A 186 -3.99 15.63 -9.19
N VAL A 187 -3.85 15.03 -8.00
CA VAL A 187 -3.14 13.77 -7.77
C VAL A 187 -4.05 12.76 -7.07
N ASN A 188 -3.90 11.48 -7.43
CA ASN A 188 -4.45 10.36 -6.67
C ASN A 188 -3.40 9.94 -5.62
N HIS A 189 -3.63 10.32 -4.38
CA HIS A 189 -2.66 10.25 -3.29
C HIS A 189 -2.93 9.08 -2.32
N ASN A 190 -3.77 8.11 -2.68
CA ASN A 190 -3.97 6.91 -1.89
C ASN A 190 -2.76 5.95 -1.94
N LYS A 191 -2.62 5.10 -0.91
CA LYS A 191 -1.70 3.95 -0.90
C LYS A 191 -2.38 2.75 -0.25
N TYR A 192 -2.87 1.83 -1.06
CA TYR A 192 -3.53 0.63 -0.57
C TYR A 192 -3.26 -0.57 -1.47
N MET A 193 -3.48 -1.75 -0.90
CA MET A 193 -3.50 -3.02 -1.60
C MET A 193 -4.72 -3.81 -1.17
N VAL A 194 -5.36 -4.48 -2.11
CA VAL A 194 -6.46 -5.40 -1.85
C VAL A 194 -6.19 -6.71 -2.58
N THR A 195 -6.25 -7.81 -1.84
CA THR A 195 -6.15 -9.17 -2.38
C THR A 195 -7.51 -9.85 -2.31
N ASP A 196 -7.61 -11.11 -2.71
CA ASP A 196 -8.85 -11.89 -2.52
C ASP A 196 -9.23 -12.13 -1.07
N LYS A 197 -8.35 -11.79 -0.12
CA LYS A 197 -8.53 -12.06 1.30
C LYS A 197 -8.39 -10.84 2.20
N ILE A 198 -7.45 -9.95 1.89
CA ILE A 198 -6.98 -8.93 2.82
C ILE A 198 -7.08 -7.54 2.20
N ALA A 199 -7.52 -6.58 3.00
CA ALA A 199 -7.35 -5.16 2.74
C ALA A 199 -6.16 -4.61 3.52
N TYR A 200 -5.25 -3.92 2.82
CA TYR A 200 -4.15 -3.16 3.38
C TYR A 200 -4.33 -1.69 3.00
N ILE A 201 -4.37 -0.79 3.98
CA ILE A 201 -4.51 0.66 3.78
C ILE A 201 -3.39 1.34 4.55
N GLY A 202 -2.46 1.99 3.84
CA GLY A 202 -1.26 2.56 4.45
C GLY A 202 -1.01 4.02 4.08
N THR A 203 -0.01 4.61 4.72
CA THR A 203 0.41 6.02 4.49
C THR A 203 1.60 6.13 3.54
N SER A 204 2.35 5.05 3.34
CA SER A 204 3.65 5.01 2.68
C SER A 204 3.56 4.84 1.17
N ASN A 205 4.28 5.68 0.40
CA ASN A 205 4.55 5.39 -1.01
C ASN A 205 5.43 4.15 -1.13
N TRP A 206 5.40 3.50 -2.29
CA TRP A 206 6.09 2.23 -2.49
C TRP A 206 7.49 2.47 -3.06
N SER A 207 8.33 3.09 -2.24
CA SER A 207 9.78 3.23 -2.44
C SER A 207 10.52 2.91 -1.13
N GLY A 208 11.77 2.47 -1.24
CA GLY A 208 12.46 1.82 -0.11
C GLY A 208 12.59 2.71 1.13
N ASP A 209 12.84 4.02 0.96
CA ASP A 209 12.97 4.96 2.08
C ASP A 209 11.72 5.06 2.95
N TYR A 210 10.53 4.84 2.37
CA TYR A 210 9.29 4.84 3.15
C TYR A 210 9.18 3.67 4.12
N PHE A 211 9.93 2.60 3.88
CA PHE A 211 9.93 1.39 4.69
C PHE A 211 11.16 1.26 5.61
N VAL A 212 12.19 2.08 5.40
CA VAL A 212 13.44 2.00 6.18
C VAL A 212 13.74 3.24 7.02
N SER A 213 13.21 4.41 6.64
CA SER A 213 13.60 5.68 7.26
C SER A 213 12.45 6.67 7.46
N THR A 214 11.26 6.42 6.90
CA THR A 214 10.10 7.31 7.03
C THR A 214 9.06 6.74 7.98
N ALA A 215 8.56 7.56 8.89
CA ALA A 215 7.48 7.19 9.78
C ALA A 215 6.19 6.92 8.98
N GLY A 216 5.53 5.80 9.27
CA GLY A 216 4.30 5.41 8.58
C GLY A 216 3.53 4.36 9.37
N SER A 217 2.26 4.19 9.02
CA SER A 217 1.43 3.12 9.55
C SER A 217 0.44 2.61 8.53
N ALA A 218 -0.04 1.39 8.75
CA ALA A 218 -1.09 0.80 7.93
C ALA A 218 -2.08 0.00 8.75
N LEU A 219 -3.32 -0.02 8.27
CA LEU A 219 -4.38 -0.88 8.73
C LEU A 219 -4.45 -2.12 7.83
N VAL A 220 -4.41 -3.31 8.45
CA VAL A 220 -4.56 -4.59 7.78
C VAL A 220 -5.79 -5.30 8.30
N VAL A 221 -6.71 -5.65 7.41
CA VAL A 221 -8.00 -6.28 7.75
C VAL A 221 -8.19 -7.54 6.91
N ASN A 222 -8.40 -8.67 7.59
CA ASN A 222 -8.81 -9.93 7.00
C ASN A 222 -10.22 -10.29 7.49
N GLN A 223 -11.15 -10.49 6.55
CA GLN A 223 -12.55 -10.82 6.82
C GLN A 223 -13.00 -12.11 6.11
N THR A 224 -12.04 -12.96 5.72
CA THR A 224 -12.33 -14.22 5.00
C THR A 224 -13.12 -15.25 5.81
N ALA A 225 -13.08 -15.18 7.13
CA ALA A 225 -13.89 -16.04 8.01
C ALA A 225 -15.38 -15.64 8.03
N SER A 226 -15.74 -14.51 7.43
CA SER A 226 -17.12 -14.02 7.40
C SER A 226 -18.00 -14.86 6.50
N GLN A 227 -19.16 -15.25 7.02
CA GLN A 227 -20.30 -15.72 6.22
C GLN A 227 -21.38 -14.63 6.09
N SER A 228 -21.10 -13.42 6.58
CA SER A 228 -22.05 -12.31 6.55
C SER A 228 -22.30 -11.84 5.12
N PRO A 229 -23.55 -11.52 4.74
CA PRO A 229 -23.86 -10.87 3.47
C PRO A 229 -23.44 -9.39 3.44
N GLU A 230 -23.07 -8.80 4.60
CA GLU A 230 -22.67 -7.40 4.71
C GLU A 230 -21.36 -7.11 3.94
N PRO A 231 -21.24 -5.95 3.27
CA PRO A 231 -20.00 -5.56 2.60
C PRO A 231 -18.81 -5.47 3.57
N THR A 232 -17.80 -6.28 3.32
CA THR A 232 -16.55 -6.28 4.09
C THR A 232 -15.70 -5.06 3.71
N VAL A 233 -14.76 -4.67 4.58
CA VAL A 233 -13.75 -3.63 4.25
C VAL A 233 -12.96 -4.03 3.01
N GLN A 234 -12.66 -5.33 2.88
CA GLN A 234 -12.01 -5.89 1.69
C GLN A 234 -12.85 -5.71 0.43
N SER A 235 -14.15 -6.00 0.46
CA SER A 235 -15.01 -5.87 -0.72
C SER A 235 -15.20 -4.41 -1.11
N GLN A 236 -15.40 -3.52 -0.13
CA GLN A 236 -15.47 -2.08 -0.36
C GLN A 236 -14.18 -1.53 -0.98
N LEU A 237 -13.01 -1.95 -0.48
CA LEU A 237 -11.73 -1.51 -1.03
C LEU A 237 -11.51 -2.02 -2.46
N ARG A 238 -11.94 -3.27 -2.73
CA ARG A 238 -11.93 -3.84 -4.08
C ARG A 238 -12.85 -3.06 -5.03
N GLU A 239 -14.05 -2.69 -4.59
CA GLU A 239 -14.98 -1.90 -5.39
C GLU A 239 -14.41 -0.52 -5.74
N VAL A 240 -13.74 0.14 -4.79
CA VAL A 240 -13.02 1.40 -5.04
C VAL A 240 -11.93 1.19 -6.09
N PHE A 241 -11.13 0.13 -5.97
CA PHE A 241 -10.10 -0.20 -6.96
C PHE A 241 -10.68 -0.42 -8.35
N GLU A 242 -11.69 -1.29 -8.48
CA GLU A 242 -12.28 -1.63 -9.78
C GLU A 242 -13.00 -0.43 -10.40
N ARG A 243 -13.65 0.43 -9.60
CA ARG A 243 -14.20 1.70 -10.09
C ARG A 243 -13.11 2.57 -10.70
N ASP A 244 -12.01 2.79 -9.98
CA ASP A 244 -10.92 3.65 -10.44
C ASP A 244 -10.19 3.03 -11.64
N TRP A 245 -9.97 1.71 -11.61
CA TRP A 245 -9.34 0.93 -12.67
C TRP A 245 -10.11 1.00 -13.99
N ASN A 246 -11.45 0.98 -13.94
CA ASN A 246 -12.32 1.01 -15.12
C ASN A 246 -12.77 2.44 -15.50
N SER A 247 -12.29 3.46 -14.81
CA SER A 247 -12.61 4.86 -15.12
C SER A 247 -11.83 5.40 -16.32
N ASP A 248 -12.31 6.48 -16.92
CA ASP A 248 -11.62 7.20 -18.01
C ASP A 248 -10.28 7.82 -17.58
N TYR A 249 -10.04 7.92 -16.27
CA TYR A 249 -8.81 8.44 -15.66
C TYR A 249 -7.71 7.38 -15.63
N SER A 250 -8.03 6.11 -15.88
CA SER A 250 -7.09 5.01 -15.91
C SER A 250 -6.65 4.71 -17.35
N LYS A 251 -5.35 4.82 -17.62
CA LYS A 251 -4.76 4.55 -18.94
C LYS A 251 -3.79 3.37 -18.89
N PRO A 252 -3.93 2.36 -19.77
CA PRO A 252 -3.01 1.23 -19.82
C PRO A 252 -1.59 1.66 -20.20
N LEU A 253 -0.61 1.17 -19.44
CA LEU A 253 0.80 1.32 -19.73
C LEU A 253 1.33 0.02 -20.36
N THR A 254 1.91 0.14 -21.54
CA THR A 254 2.55 -0.95 -22.27
C THR A 254 3.97 -0.54 -22.66
N GLN A 255 4.75 -1.45 -23.23
CA GLN A 255 6.08 -1.13 -23.74
C GLN A 255 6.05 -0.02 -24.81
N ASN A 256 5.03 -0.06 -25.68
CA ASN A 256 4.87 0.85 -26.82
C ASN A 256 4.18 2.16 -26.48
N SER A 257 3.77 2.35 -25.22
CA SER A 257 3.14 3.57 -24.76
C SER A 257 4.07 4.78 -24.86
N ASP A 258 3.65 5.83 -25.58
CA ASP A 258 4.25 7.17 -25.46
C ASP A 258 3.78 7.80 -24.15
N LEU A 259 4.74 8.20 -23.32
CA LEU A 259 4.45 8.79 -22.03
C LEU A 259 3.77 10.14 -22.19
N LYS A 260 4.13 10.96 -23.19
CA LYS A 260 3.59 12.31 -23.38
C LYS A 260 2.07 12.33 -23.60
N ASP A 261 1.52 11.25 -24.13
CA ASP A 261 0.09 11.10 -24.41
C ASP A 261 -0.68 10.52 -23.22
N LEU A 262 0.03 9.93 -22.26
CA LEU A 262 -0.54 9.26 -21.08
C LEU A 262 -0.34 10.05 -19.79
N CYS A 263 0.73 10.86 -19.74
CA CYS A 263 1.28 11.54 -18.59
C CYS A 263 2.13 12.75 -19.07
#